data_AF-A0A2S9PQZ6-F1
#
_entry.id   AF-A0A2S9PQZ6-F1
#
_cell.length_a   1.000
_cell.length_b   1.000
_cell.length_c   1.000
_cell.angle_alpha   90.00
_cell.angle_beta   90.00
_cell.angle_gamma   90.00
#
_symmetry.space_group_name_H-M   'P 1'
#
loop_
_entity.id
_entity.type
_entity.pdbx_description
1 polymer ?
#
loop_
_entity_poly.entity_id
_entity_poly.type
_entity_poly.pdbx_seq_one_letter_code
_entity_poly.pdbx_strand_id
1 'polypeptide(L)'
;MSLISTLARLDAVESGRAQPLATVRHRHLADRPLVLVPLTTAGEAGAPLGALVGDDPAAPRLLVVAQPRDRDLRFAFLADLAEAVVPHLDGYADDVEPAERSETDPETGKKVKVEVELCADAPQVIVPSRAGVEYVRLLGRSTRFRRTAEDDPDTPYPAPVRVPLLGRWLTHYGERARVPGSSLLLAATDLLNRHWATGQSSLEDQHLGALLAWIEAG
;
A
#
# COMPACT_ATOMS: atom_id res chain seq x y z
N MET A 1 -11.82 -11.47 19.68
CA MET A 1 -12.64 -12.33 18.81
C MET A 1 -14.01 -12.46 19.43
N SER A 2 -15.07 -12.42 18.62
CA SER A 2 -16.44 -12.70 19.07
C SER A 2 -16.67 -14.21 19.10
N LEU A 3 -17.69 -14.66 19.84
CA LEU A 3 -18.09 -16.08 19.85
C LEU A 3 -18.45 -16.59 18.45
N ILE A 4 -19.09 -15.75 17.63
CA ILE A 4 -19.43 -16.03 16.23
C ILE A 4 -18.16 -16.31 15.41
N SER A 5 -17.12 -15.48 15.55
CA SER A 5 -15.86 -15.69 14.83
C SER A 5 -15.14 -16.97 15.25
N THR A 6 -15.27 -17.37 16.53
CA THR A 6 -14.69 -18.62 17.02
C THR A 6 -15.42 -19.82 16.45
N LEU A 7 -16.76 -19.81 16.46
CA LEU A 7 -17.57 -20.88 15.89
C LEU A 7 -17.27 -21.07 14.39
N ALA A 8 -17.26 -19.98 13.62
CA ALA A 8 -16.97 -20.05 12.19
C ALA A 8 -15.57 -20.64 11.87
N ARG A 9 -14.58 -20.42 12.73
CA ARG A 9 -13.24 -21.05 12.57
C ARG A 9 -13.27 -22.53 12.89
N LEU A 10 -14.04 -22.97 13.87
CA LEU A 10 -14.23 -24.40 14.16
C LEU A 10 -14.95 -25.10 12.99
N ASP A 11 -16.02 -24.48 12.49
CA ASP A 11 -16.75 -24.97 11.32
C ASP A 11 -15.84 -25.01 10.09
N ALA A 12 -14.93 -24.05 9.94
CA ALA A 12 -13.93 -24.07 8.87
C ALA A 12 -12.99 -25.26 8.98
N VAL A 13 -12.46 -25.54 10.19
CA VAL A 13 -11.61 -26.73 10.42
C VAL A 13 -12.38 -28.03 10.13
N GLU A 14 -13.61 -28.15 10.61
CA GLU A 14 -14.42 -29.35 10.42
C GLU A 14 -14.76 -29.60 8.95
N SER A 15 -15.16 -28.54 8.23
CA SER A 15 -15.56 -28.64 6.82
C SER A 15 -14.37 -28.65 5.85
N GLY A 16 -13.18 -28.22 6.29
CA GLY A 16 -11.99 -28.04 5.46
C GLY A 16 -12.08 -26.86 4.49
N ARG A 17 -12.96 -25.88 4.75
CA ARG A 17 -13.26 -24.74 3.85
C ARG A 17 -13.51 -23.47 4.64
N ALA A 18 -13.22 -22.31 4.05
CA ALA A 18 -13.47 -21.04 4.72
C ALA A 18 -14.98 -20.79 4.93
N GLN A 19 -15.34 -20.16 6.05
CA GLN A 19 -16.71 -19.80 6.38
C GLN A 19 -16.94 -18.29 6.20
N PRO A 20 -18.03 -17.87 5.52
CA PRO A 20 -18.31 -16.45 5.34
C PRO A 20 -18.69 -15.80 6.68
N LEU A 21 -18.10 -14.63 6.96
CA LEU A 21 -18.33 -13.83 8.16
C LEU A 21 -19.19 -12.59 7.91
N ALA A 22 -19.29 -12.16 6.65
CA ALA A 22 -19.99 -10.94 6.27
C ALA A 22 -20.79 -11.16 4.98
N THR A 23 -21.97 -10.54 4.91
CA THR A 23 -22.85 -10.58 3.73
C THR A 23 -22.69 -9.35 2.84
N VAL A 24 -21.94 -8.34 3.30
CA VAL A 24 -21.73 -7.07 2.60
C VAL A 24 -20.27 -6.66 2.67
N ARG A 25 -19.84 -5.84 1.70
CA ARG A 25 -18.51 -5.27 1.68
C ARG A 25 -18.43 -4.07 2.62
N HIS A 26 -17.69 -4.20 3.73
CA HIS A 26 -17.56 -3.12 4.72
C HIS A 26 -16.49 -2.07 4.40
N ARG A 27 -15.71 -2.27 3.33
CA ARG A 27 -14.71 -1.32 2.84
C ARG A 27 -15.00 -1.00 1.38
N HIS A 28 -14.94 0.28 1.04
CA HIS A 28 -14.93 0.69 -0.35
C HIS A 28 -13.71 0.05 -1.04
N LEU A 29 -13.93 -0.51 -2.23
CA LEU A 29 -12.87 -0.91 -3.13
C LEU A 29 -13.07 -0.13 -4.41
N ALA A 30 -12.05 0.62 -4.82
CA ALA A 30 -12.04 1.36 -6.06
C ALA A 30 -12.20 0.38 -7.24
N ASP A 31 -12.73 0.87 -8.35
CA ASP A 31 -12.91 0.06 -9.56
C ASP A 31 -11.58 -0.33 -10.20
N ARG A 32 -10.56 0.53 -10.05
CA ARG A 32 -9.20 0.33 -10.59
C ARG A 32 -8.14 0.60 -9.52
N PRO A 33 -8.04 -0.23 -8.48
CA PRO A 33 -7.02 -0.05 -7.47
C PRO A 33 -5.65 -0.42 -8.04
N LEU A 34 -4.61 0.31 -7.65
CA LEU A 34 -3.24 -0.07 -7.95
C LEU A 34 -2.81 -1.24 -7.07
N VAL A 35 -2.47 -2.37 -7.68
CA VAL A 35 -1.90 -3.51 -6.96
C VAL A 35 -0.38 -3.37 -6.93
N LEU A 36 0.22 -3.51 -5.75
CA LEU A 36 1.66 -3.53 -5.55
C LEU A 36 2.05 -4.78 -4.76
N VAL A 37 2.74 -5.72 -5.42
CA VAL A 37 3.25 -6.98 -4.85
C VAL A 37 4.76 -6.87 -4.68
N PRO A 38 5.27 -6.44 -3.52
CA PRO A 38 6.70 -6.33 -3.30
C PRO A 38 7.35 -7.70 -3.07
N LEU A 39 8.56 -7.86 -3.60
CA LEU A 39 9.46 -8.97 -3.31
C LEU A 39 10.74 -8.41 -2.70
N THR A 40 11.09 -8.88 -1.51
CA THR A 40 12.20 -8.33 -0.71
C THR A 40 13.27 -9.36 -0.43
N THR A 41 14.54 -8.96 -0.43
CA THR A 41 15.63 -9.85 0.00
C THR A 41 15.47 -10.26 1.46
N ALA A 42 15.73 -11.53 1.75
CA ALA A 42 15.95 -11.95 3.14
C ALA A 42 17.25 -11.32 3.68
N GLY A 43 17.21 -10.82 4.91
CA GLY A 43 18.41 -10.37 5.64
C GLY A 43 18.87 -8.92 5.39
N GLU A 44 18.34 -8.23 4.38
CA GLU A 44 18.61 -6.80 4.15
C GLU A 44 17.30 -6.00 4.09
N ALA A 45 17.03 -5.25 5.15
CA ALA A 45 15.78 -4.49 5.26
C ALA A 45 15.69 -3.41 4.18
N GLY A 46 14.70 -3.52 3.31
CA GLY A 46 14.40 -2.50 2.30
C GLY A 46 15.15 -2.64 0.98
N ALA A 47 15.97 -3.67 0.81
CA ALA A 47 16.53 -4.00 -0.50
C ALA A 47 15.48 -4.74 -1.36
N PRO A 48 15.02 -4.13 -2.47
CA PRO A 48 14.08 -4.78 -3.38
C PRO A 48 14.76 -5.93 -4.12
N LEU A 49 14.06 -7.06 -4.23
CA LEU A 49 14.33 -8.08 -5.27
C LEU A 49 13.50 -7.79 -6.52
N GLY A 50 12.30 -7.25 -6.32
CA GLY A 50 11.39 -6.90 -7.40
C GLY A 50 10.05 -6.44 -6.88
N ALA A 51 9.16 -6.11 -7.81
CA ALA A 51 7.75 -5.86 -7.53
C ALA A 51 6.92 -6.16 -8.77
N LEU A 52 5.73 -6.71 -8.59
CA LEU A 52 4.69 -6.65 -9.60
C LEU A 52 3.80 -5.44 -9.27
N VAL A 53 3.55 -4.57 -10.25
CA VAL A 53 2.74 -3.37 -10.06
C VAL A 53 1.81 -3.11 -11.25
N GLY A 54 0.57 -2.74 -10.99
CA GLY A 54 -0.39 -2.40 -12.04
C GLY A 54 -1.83 -2.33 -11.54
N ASP A 55 -2.70 -1.74 -12.36
CA ASP A 55 -4.15 -1.61 -12.13
C ASP A 55 -4.98 -2.42 -13.15
N ASP A 56 -4.34 -3.03 -14.15
CA ASP A 56 -4.93 -3.99 -15.09
C ASP A 56 -4.35 -5.39 -14.83
N PRO A 57 -5.19 -6.40 -14.47
CA PRO A 57 -4.73 -7.77 -14.27
C PRO A 57 -4.14 -8.43 -15.51
N ALA A 58 -4.49 -7.97 -16.72
CA ALA A 58 -3.96 -8.50 -17.97
C ALA A 58 -2.59 -7.89 -18.36
N ALA A 59 -2.21 -6.76 -17.76
CA ALA A 59 -1.00 -6.01 -18.12
C ALA A 59 -0.19 -5.52 -16.90
N PRO A 60 0.16 -6.40 -15.93
CA PRO A 60 0.98 -5.97 -14.81
C PRO A 60 2.44 -5.72 -15.25
N ARG A 61 3.08 -4.71 -14.67
CA ARG A 61 4.51 -4.43 -14.86
C ARG A 61 5.33 -5.19 -13.81
N LEU A 62 6.20 -6.08 -14.27
CA LEU A 62 7.18 -6.76 -13.42
C LEU A 62 8.50 -5.98 -13.41
N LEU A 63 8.91 -5.56 -12.21
CA LEU A 63 10.18 -4.90 -11.94
C LEU A 63 11.10 -5.85 -11.17
N VAL A 64 12.38 -5.92 -11.53
CA VAL A 64 13.35 -6.83 -10.90
C VAL A 64 14.68 -6.13 -10.66
N VAL A 65 15.40 -6.55 -9.60
CA VAL A 65 16.73 -6.06 -9.26
C VAL A 65 17.70 -7.22 -9.22
N ALA A 66 18.53 -7.35 -10.27
CA ALA A 66 19.45 -8.48 -10.41
C ALA A 66 20.49 -8.55 -9.27
N GLN A 67 20.96 -7.39 -8.78
CA GLN A 67 21.85 -7.31 -7.61
C GLN A 67 21.31 -6.30 -6.58
N PRO A 68 20.54 -6.75 -5.58
CA PRO A 68 19.92 -5.86 -4.59
C PRO A 68 20.90 -5.03 -3.73
N ARG A 69 22.19 -5.41 -3.70
CA ARG A 69 23.23 -4.65 -3.00
C ARG A 69 23.81 -3.51 -3.83
N ASP A 70 23.64 -3.58 -5.14
CA ASP A 70 24.05 -2.51 -6.03
C ASP A 70 23.14 -1.29 -5.82
N ARG A 71 23.74 -0.14 -5.56
CA ARG A 71 22.99 1.08 -5.27
C ARG A 71 22.30 1.65 -6.51
N ASP A 72 22.95 1.58 -7.66
CA ASP A 72 22.46 2.17 -8.89
C ASP A 72 21.29 1.35 -9.42
N LEU A 73 21.38 0.02 -9.35
CA LEU A 73 20.25 -0.86 -9.69
C LEU A 73 19.05 -0.68 -8.76
N ARG A 74 19.29 -0.43 -7.46
CA ARG A 74 18.19 -0.10 -6.53
C ARG A 74 17.52 1.22 -6.89
N PHE A 75 18.29 2.25 -7.27
CA PHE A 75 17.69 3.52 -7.67
C PHE A 75 16.98 3.44 -9.02
N ALA A 76 17.50 2.67 -9.97
CA ALA A 76 16.84 2.37 -11.23
C ALA A 76 15.48 1.71 -10.97
N PHE A 77 15.43 0.69 -10.11
CA PHE A 77 14.18 0.06 -9.69
C PHE A 77 13.20 1.04 -9.04
N LEU A 78 13.68 1.92 -8.15
CA LEU A 78 12.81 2.92 -7.52
C LEU A 78 12.31 3.96 -8.52
N ALA A 79 13.09 4.30 -9.54
CA ALA A 79 12.67 5.17 -10.62
C ALA A 79 11.59 4.49 -11.48
N ASP A 80 11.80 3.23 -11.86
CA ASP A 80 10.81 2.43 -12.60
C ASP A 80 9.51 2.25 -11.82
N LEU A 81 9.61 2.01 -10.50
CA LEU A 81 8.46 1.94 -9.62
C LEU A 81 7.74 3.30 -9.55
N ALA A 82 8.49 4.41 -9.50
CA ALA A 82 7.91 5.74 -9.51
C ALA A 82 7.18 6.03 -10.84
N GLU A 83 7.71 5.57 -11.96
CA GLU A 83 7.05 5.69 -13.27
C GLU A 83 5.77 4.86 -13.36
N ALA A 84 5.67 3.74 -12.65
CA ALA A 84 4.43 2.95 -12.61
C ALA A 84 3.38 3.55 -11.64
N VAL A 85 3.83 4.03 -10.48
CA VAL A 85 2.94 4.46 -9.39
C VAL A 85 2.50 5.92 -9.55
N VAL A 86 3.44 6.84 -9.78
CA VAL A 86 3.16 8.29 -9.72
C VAL A 86 2.13 8.72 -10.77
N PRO A 87 2.23 8.32 -12.06
CA PRO A 87 1.22 8.69 -13.04
C PRO A 87 -0.18 8.16 -12.73
N HIS A 88 -0.28 6.95 -12.14
CA HIS A 88 -1.56 6.42 -11.68
C HIS A 88 -2.15 7.31 -10.58
N LEU A 89 -1.33 7.76 -9.61
CA LEU A 89 -1.79 8.66 -8.54
C LEU A 89 -2.17 10.04 -9.05
N ASP A 90 -1.34 10.62 -9.91
CA ASP A 90 -1.56 11.95 -10.48
C ASP A 90 -2.84 11.99 -11.34
N GLY A 91 -3.23 10.87 -11.96
CA GLY A 91 -4.48 10.75 -12.73
C GLY A 91 -5.77 10.96 -11.92
N TYR A 92 -5.69 10.99 -10.59
CA TYR A 92 -6.83 11.27 -9.71
C TYR A 92 -6.76 12.66 -9.07
N ALA A 93 -5.73 13.46 -9.36
CA ALA A 93 -5.50 14.73 -8.70
C ALA A 93 -6.48 15.84 -9.14
N ASP A 94 -7.09 15.70 -10.32
CA ASP A 94 -7.92 16.75 -10.93
C ASP A 94 -9.35 16.80 -10.38
N ASP A 95 -9.91 15.68 -9.94
CA ASP A 95 -11.28 15.63 -9.39
C ASP A 95 -11.26 15.85 -7.88
N VAL A 96 -11.74 17.02 -7.46
CA VAL A 96 -11.64 17.50 -6.08
C VAL A 96 -12.97 18.05 -5.55
N GLU A 97 -13.16 17.90 -4.24
CA GLU A 97 -14.25 18.49 -3.48
C GLU A 97 -13.71 19.52 -2.46
N PRO A 98 -14.41 20.66 -2.27
CA PRO A 98 -14.04 21.62 -1.25
C PRO A 98 -14.34 21.08 0.16
N ALA A 99 -13.39 21.23 1.06
CA ALA A 99 -13.52 20.83 2.45
C ALA A 99 -12.98 21.90 3.39
N GLU A 100 -13.50 21.96 4.61
CA GLU A 100 -12.96 22.86 5.64
C GLU A 100 -11.89 22.14 6.47
N ARG A 101 -10.72 22.76 6.60
CA ARG A 101 -9.67 22.32 7.52
C ARG A 101 -9.39 23.41 8.56
N SER A 102 -9.19 23.00 9.81
CA SER A 102 -8.71 23.92 10.85
C SER A 102 -7.19 24.01 10.79
N GLU A 103 -6.67 25.19 10.55
CA GLU A 103 -5.24 25.50 10.57
C GLU A 103 -4.94 26.56 11.62
N THR A 104 -3.72 26.52 12.16
CA THR A 104 -3.26 27.53 13.11
C THR A 104 -2.67 28.69 12.32
N ASP A 105 -3.28 29.86 12.44
CA ASP A 105 -2.78 31.09 11.88
C ASP A 105 -1.39 31.40 12.45
N PRO A 106 -0.34 31.51 11.61
CA PRO A 106 1.03 31.73 12.08
C PRO A 106 1.24 33.13 12.69
N GLU A 107 0.42 34.13 12.36
CA GLU A 107 0.51 35.49 12.90
C GLU A 107 -0.26 35.62 14.22
N THR A 108 -1.47 35.06 14.28
CA THR A 108 -2.37 35.24 15.43
C THR A 108 -2.39 34.07 16.40
N GLY A 109 -1.86 32.92 16.02
CA GLY A 109 -1.86 31.67 16.80
C GLY A 109 -3.24 31.03 16.98
N LYS A 110 -4.29 31.60 16.37
CA LYS A 110 -5.67 31.10 16.49
C LYS A 110 -5.96 30.03 15.45
N LYS A 111 -6.88 29.12 15.80
CA LYS A 111 -7.43 28.18 14.80
C LYS A 111 -8.40 28.91 13.89
N VAL A 112 -8.08 28.94 12.61
CA VAL A 112 -8.95 29.47 11.54
C VAL A 112 -9.40 28.31 10.66
N LYS A 113 -10.61 28.44 10.09
CA LYS A 113 -11.09 27.51 9.07
C LYS A 113 -10.60 27.99 7.72
N VAL A 114 -9.90 27.13 7.01
CA VAL A 114 -9.47 27.35 5.64
C VAL A 114 -10.17 26.34 4.73
N GLU A 115 -10.59 26.79 3.57
CA GLU A 115 -11.08 25.90 2.52
C GLU A 115 -9.87 25.21 1.87
N VAL A 116 -9.96 23.90 1.72
CA VAL A 116 -8.95 23.05 1.09
C VAL A 116 -9.64 22.15 0.08
N GLU A 117 -8.94 21.83 -1.01
CA GLU A 117 -9.40 20.85 -1.99
C GLU A 117 -8.97 19.45 -1.54
N LEU A 118 -9.92 18.51 -1.51
CA LEU A 118 -9.68 17.10 -1.27
C LEU A 118 -9.97 16.31 -2.54
N CYS A 119 -9.10 15.37 -2.88
CA CYS A 119 -9.36 14.43 -3.98
C CYS A 119 -10.66 13.64 -3.71
N ALA A 120 -11.59 13.70 -4.66
CA ALA A 120 -12.93 13.12 -4.52
C ALA A 120 -12.91 11.59 -4.61
N ASP A 121 -12.03 11.02 -5.44
CA ASP A 121 -11.87 9.56 -5.62
C ASP A 121 -10.40 9.15 -5.40
N ALA A 122 -9.90 9.35 -4.18
CA ALA A 122 -8.49 9.08 -3.89
C ALA A 122 -8.11 7.61 -4.19
N PRO A 123 -7.07 7.36 -5.02
CA PRO A 123 -6.77 6.04 -5.51
C PRO A 123 -6.36 5.09 -4.39
N GLN A 124 -6.77 3.83 -4.50
CA GLN A 124 -6.40 2.81 -3.53
C GLN A 124 -5.18 2.03 -4.01
N VAL A 125 -4.28 1.74 -3.07
CA VAL A 125 -3.16 0.82 -3.26
C VAL A 125 -3.43 -0.45 -2.46
N ILE A 126 -3.45 -1.58 -3.15
CA ILE A 126 -3.62 -2.90 -2.54
C ILE A 126 -2.28 -3.63 -2.54
N VAL A 127 -1.89 -4.16 -1.38
CA VAL A 127 -0.72 -5.02 -1.19
C VAL A 127 -1.16 -6.40 -0.72
N PRO A 128 -0.36 -7.47 -0.93
CA PRO A 128 -0.80 -8.83 -0.60
C PRO A 128 -1.14 -9.02 0.87
N SER A 129 -0.31 -8.48 1.77
CA SER A 129 -0.42 -8.71 3.21
C SER A 129 0.11 -7.51 4.00
N ARG A 130 0.01 -7.57 5.34
CA ARG A 130 0.56 -6.52 6.24
C ARG A 130 2.05 -6.29 6.04
N ALA A 131 2.80 -7.32 5.65
CA ALA A 131 4.22 -7.16 5.32
C ALA A 131 4.43 -6.20 4.13
N GLY A 132 3.53 -6.22 3.15
CA GLY A 132 3.53 -5.27 2.04
C GLY A 132 3.27 -3.83 2.50
N VAL A 133 2.39 -3.63 3.48
CA VAL A 133 2.14 -2.31 4.09
C VAL A 133 3.40 -1.79 4.77
N GLU A 134 4.07 -2.63 5.56
CA GLU A 134 5.32 -2.27 6.22
C GLU A 134 6.45 -1.98 5.23
N TYR A 135 6.49 -2.70 4.11
CA TYR A 135 7.44 -2.44 3.05
C TYR A 135 7.20 -1.09 2.36
N VAL A 136 5.94 -0.76 2.02
CA VAL A 136 5.57 0.57 1.48
C VAL A 136 6.01 1.68 2.45
N ARG A 137 5.75 1.51 3.75
CA ARG A 137 6.20 2.45 4.79
C ARG A 137 7.72 2.58 4.83
N LEU A 138 8.45 1.48 4.70
CA LEU A 138 9.91 1.46 4.67
C LEU A 138 10.46 2.22 3.45
N LEU A 139 9.92 1.96 2.27
CA LEU A 139 10.29 2.67 1.04
C LEU A 139 10.01 4.17 1.15
N GLY A 140 8.84 4.55 1.66
CA GLY A 140 8.51 5.96 1.90
C GLY A 140 9.54 6.66 2.79
N ARG A 141 9.94 6.01 3.90
CA ARG A 141 10.97 6.54 4.81
C ARG A 141 12.35 6.68 4.16
N SER A 142 12.75 5.71 3.34
CA SER A 142 14.11 5.66 2.78
C SER A 142 14.33 6.57 1.58
N THR A 143 13.24 7.06 0.95
CA THR A 143 13.29 7.78 -0.34
C THR A 143 12.81 9.23 -0.28
N ARG A 144 11.86 9.60 0.60
CA ARG A 144 11.17 10.92 0.57
C ARG A 144 12.04 12.18 0.67
N PHE A 145 13.25 12.06 1.22
CA PHE A 145 14.18 13.18 1.45
C PHE A 145 15.51 12.99 0.72
N ARG A 146 15.55 12.12 -0.30
CA ARG A 146 16.74 11.99 -1.14
C ARG A 146 16.92 13.26 -1.98
N ARG A 147 18.16 13.72 -2.11
CA ARG A 147 18.51 14.85 -2.98
C ARG A 147 18.69 14.37 -4.40
N THR A 148 18.20 15.15 -5.34
CA THR A 148 18.43 14.97 -6.78
C THR A 148 19.64 15.80 -7.21
N ALA A 149 20.07 15.62 -8.47
CA ALA A 149 21.11 16.46 -9.05
C ALA A 149 20.65 17.92 -9.23
N GLU A 150 19.34 18.16 -9.32
CA GLU A 150 18.77 19.52 -9.42
C GLU A 150 18.82 20.24 -8.07
N ASP A 151 18.63 19.51 -6.97
CA ASP A 151 18.68 20.07 -5.61
C ASP A 151 20.11 20.39 -5.15
N ASP A 152 21.07 19.55 -5.56
CA ASP A 152 22.47 19.59 -5.09
C ASP A 152 23.39 19.00 -6.18
N PRO A 153 23.87 19.83 -7.13
CA PRO A 153 24.68 19.37 -8.27
C PRO A 153 25.98 18.68 -7.87
N ASP A 154 26.53 19.00 -6.69
CA ASP A 154 27.78 18.44 -6.18
C ASP A 154 27.57 17.14 -5.39
N THR A 155 26.33 16.67 -5.25
CA THR A 155 26.04 15.45 -4.51
C THR A 155 26.68 14.24 -5.21
N PRO A 156 27.49 13.41 -4.52
CA PRO A 156 28.22 12.34 -5.17
C PRO A 156 27.34 11.20 -5.71
N TYR A 157 26.07 11.14 -5.27
CA TYR A 157 25.15 10.08 -5.65
C TYR A 157 23.69 10.56 -5.64
N PRO A 158 23.30 11.39 -6.64
CA PRO A 158 21.96 11.94 -6.70
C PRO A 158 20.92 10.84 -6.92
N ALA A 159 19.76 10.98 -6.27
CA ALA A 159 18.62 10.13 -6.60
C ALA A 159 17.95 10.62 -7.90
N PRO A 160 17.36 9.71 -8.69
CA PRO A 160 16.51 10.10 -9.81
C PRO A 160 15.34 10.99 -9.36
N VAL A 161 14.95 11.98 -10.17
CA VAL A 161 14.01 13.05 -9.80
C VAL A 161 12.66 12.55 -9.27
N ARG A 162 12.16 11.43 -9.81
CA ARG A 162 10.86 10.85 -9.39
C ARG A 162 10.92 10.09 -8.05
N VAL A 163 12.11 9.69 -7.58
CA VAL A 163 12.26 8.86 -6.38
C VAL A 163 11.84 9.58 -5.09
N PRO A 164 12.25 10.84 -4.83
CA PRO A 164 11.76 11.58 -3.69
C PRO A 164 10.24 11.80 -3.70
N LEU A 165 9.65 12.06 -4.87
CA LEU A 165 8.20 12.22 -5.03
C LEU A 165 7.46 10.94 -4.70
N LEU A 166 7.89 9.80 -5.25
CA LEU A 166 7.37 8.48 -4.87
C LEU A 166 7.47 8.29 -3.35
N GLY A 167 8.61 8.62 -2.75
CA GLY A 167 8.81 8.49 -1.31
C GLY A 167 7.82 9.29 -0.46
N ARG A 168 7.46 10.51 -0.89
CA ARG A 168 6.43 11.33 -0.23
C ARG A 168 5.05 10.69 -0.34
N TRP A 169 4.68 10.19 -1.51
CA TRP A 169 3.43 9.45 -1.71
C TRP A 169 3.37 8.19 -0.86
N LEU A 170 4.38 7.31 -0.93
CA LEU A 170 4.41 6.08 -0.11
C LEU A 170 4.43 6.38 1.39
N THR A 171 5.03 7.50 1.81
CA THR A 171 4.91 7.99 3.18
C THR A 171 3.46 8.34 3.50
N HIS A 172 2.77 9.12 2.68
CA HIS A 172 1.36 9.45 2.86
C HIS A 172 0.49 8.19 3.02
N TYR A 173 0.57 7.25 2.08
CA TYR A 173 -0.17 5.99 2.13
C TYR A 173 0.17 5.18 3.39
N GLY A 174 1.45 5.10 3.74
CA GLY A 174 1.93 4.39 4.92
C GLY A 174 1.50 5.01 6.26
N GLU A 175 1.31 6.32 6.33
CA GLU A 175 0.72 7.01 7.48
C GLU A 175 -0.78 6.76 7.53
N ARG A 176 -1.47 6.84 6.38
CA ARG A 176 -2.91 6.63 6.26
C ARG A 176 -3.33 5.19 6.58
N ALA A 177 -2.49 4.19 6.31
CA ALA A 177 -2.74 2.81 6.71
C ALA A 177 -2.93 2.63 8.23
N ARG A 178 -2.40 3.56 9.06
CA ARG A 178 -2.54 3.50 10.52
C ARG A 178 -3.78 4.19 11.05
N VAL A 179 -4.48 4.95 10.21
CA VAL A 179 -5.69 5.67 10.59
C VAL A 179 -6.87 4.71 10.51
N PRO A 180 -7.61 4.46 11.61
CA PRO A 180 -8.82 3.64 11.57
C PRO A 180 -9.81 4.15 10.51
N GLY A 181 -10.38 3.23 9.74
CA GLY A 181 -11.33 3.56 8.67
C GLY A 181 -10.71 3.98 7.34
N SER A 182 -9.44 4.38 7.32
CA SER A 182 -8.72 4.68 6.08
C SER A 182 -8.67 3.48 5.14
N SER A 183 -8.90 3.74 3.84
CA SER A 183 -8.91 2.72 2.79
C SER A 183 -7.94 3.02 1.65
N LEU A 184 -6.95 3.90 1.86
CA LEU A 184 -5.96 4.25 0.83
C LEU A 184 -4.93 3.14 0.59
N LEU A 185 -4.40 2.53 1.65
CA LEU A 185 -3.44 1.42 1.56
C LEU A 185 -4.01 0.22 2.29
N LEU A 186 -4.31 -0.85 1.55
CA LEU A 186 -5.05 -2.00 2.04
C LEU A 186 -4.24 -3.29 1.85
N ALA A 187 -4.15 -4.11 2.88
CA ALA A 187 -3.66 -5.48 2.75
C ALA A 187 -4.81 -6.41 2.31
N ALA A 188 -4.62 -7.15 1.23
CA ALA A 188 -5.62 -8.10 0.71
C ALA A 188 -5.98 -9.15 1.78
N THR A 189 -5.00 -9.68 2.50
CA THR A 189 -5.27 -10.60 3.63
C THR A 189 -6.16 -9.98 4.70
N ASP A 190 -5.99 -8.70 5.04
CA ASP A 190 -6.86 -8.04 6.04
C ASP A 190 -8.28 -7.79 5.52
N LEU A 191 -8.44 -7.55 4.22
CA LEU A 191 -9.76 -7.43 3.59
C LEU A 191 -10.48 -8.79 3.58
N LEU A 192 -9.79 -9.85 3.16
CA LEU A 192 -10.34 -11.19 3.08
C LEU A 192 -10.69 -11.77 4.45
N ASN A 193 -9.82 -11.62 5.45
CA ASN A 193 -10.07 -12.11 6.82
C ASN A 193 -11.17 -11.36 7.57
N ARG A 194 -11.68 -10.23 7.03
CA ARG A 194 -12.92 -9.60 7.53
C ARG A 194 -14.18 -10.30 7.01
N HIS A 195 -14.07 -11.00 5.88
CA HIS A 195 -15.19 -11.64 5.20
C HIS A 195 -15.18 -13.16 5.31
N TRP A 196 -14.03 -13.75 5.66
CA TRP A 196 -13.85 -15.19 5.72
C TRP A 196 -13.14 -15.60 7.01
N ALA A 197 -13.63 -16.66 7.65
CA ALA A 197 -12.95 -17.37 8.71
C ALA A 197 -12.30 -18.62 8.11
N THR A 198 -11.01 -18.83 8.36
CA THR A 198 -10.28 -20.05 7.98
C THR A 198 -10.05 -20.93 9.20
N GLY A 199 -9.70 -22.19 8.95
CA GLY A 199 -9.15 -23.08 9.98
C GLY A 199 -7.67 -22.81 10.30
N GLN A 200 -7.03 -21.85 9.63
CA GLN A 200 -5.60 -21.55 9.79
C GLN A 200 -5.35 -20.68 11.02
N SER A 201 -4.09 -20.57 11.42
CA SER A 201 -3.66 -19.55 12.38
C SER A 201 -3.66 -18.15 11.74
N SER A 202 -3.72 -17.11 12.57
CA SER A 202 -3.68 -15.72 12.08
C SER A 202 -2.35 -15.35 11.40
N LEU A 203 -1.28 -16.12 11.63
CA LEU A 203 0.00 -15.97 10.94
C LEU A 203 -0.07 -16.56 9.53
N GLU A 204 -0.64 -17.76 9.40
CA GLU A 204 -0.82 -18.42 8.10
C GLU A 204 -1.81 -17.66 7.21
N ASP A 205 -2.81 -17.02 7.81
CA ASP A 205 -3.74 -16.10 7.11
C ASP A 205 -3.03 -14.89 6.45
N GLN A 206 -1.76 -14.60 6.81
CA GLN A 206 -0.96 -13.59 6.11
C GLN A 206 -0.31 -14.11 4.82
N HIS A 207 -0.35 -15.41 4.57
CA HIS A 207 0.07 -16.01 3.31
C HIS A 207 -1.11 -16.00 2.33
N LEU A 208 -1.19 -14.96 1.50
CA LEU A 208 -2.35 -14.71 0.62
C LEU A 208 -2.74 -15.94 -0.23
N GLY A 209 -1.78 -16.65 -0.82
CA GLY A 209 -2.10 -17.84 -1.63
C GLY A 209 -2.72 -19.00 -0.82
N ALA A 210 -2.40 -19.12 0.47
CA ALA A 210 -2.98 -20.15 1.33
C ALA A 210 -4.39 -19.75 1.77
N LEU A 211 -4.58 -18.47 2.09
CA LEU A 211 -5.89 -17.88 2.38
C LEU A 211 -6.84 -18.03 1.19
N LEU A 212 -6.38 -17.73 -0.03
CA LEU A 212 -7.19 -17.90 -1.25
C LEU A 212 -7.56 -19.37 -1.47
N ALA A 213 -6.63 -20.31 -1.26
CA ALA A 213 -6.95 -21.74 -1.37
C ALA A 213 -8.04 -22.20 -0.39
N TRP A 214 -8.06 -21.64 0.83
CA TRP A 214 -9.14 -21.90 1.81
C TRP A 214 -10.51 -21.35 1.35
N ILE A 215 -10.52 -20.25 0.60
CA ILE A 215 -11.72 -19.59 0.09
C ILE A 215 -12.22 -20.28 -1.19
N GLU A 216 -11.33 -20.65 -2.11
CA GLU A 216 -11.67 -21.29 -3.40
C GLU A 216 -12.09 -22.76 -3.27
N ALA A 217 -11.71 -23.45 -2.20
CA ALA A 217 -12.15 -24.83 -1.94
C ALA A 217 -13.66 -24.96 -1.63
N GLY A 218 -14.45 -23.88 -1.80
CA GLY A 218 -15.89 -23.78 -1.56
C GLY A 218 -16.69 -23.63 -2.84
#